data_AF-A0A1H9HHF1-F1
#
_entry.id   AF-A0A1H9HHF1-F1
#
_cell.length_a   1.000
_cell.length_b   1.000
_cell.length_c   1.000
_cell.angle_alpha   90.00
_cell.angle_beta   90.00
_cell.angle_gamma   90.00
#
_symmetry.space_group_name_H-M   'P 1'
#
loop_
_entity.id
_entity.type
_entity.pdbx_description
1 polymer ?
#
loop_
_entity_poly.entity_id
_entity_poly.type
_entity_poly.pdbx_seq_one_letter_code
_entity_poly.pdbx_strand_id
1 'polypeptide(L)'
;MHNLFFVYISQKNNKKSSEKMSEFRRILLFYSGQNKNDKDKIHFFKIIKPKFTSKLIYFKKVRKLETRKSLGSKRIQREYLDSELNKLNINFTENIEFYNYYR
;
A
#
# COMPACT_ATOMS: atom_id res chain seq x y z
N MET A 1 -3.80 -20.74 -20.57
CA MET A 1 -3.82 -19.33 -20.99
C MET A 1 -4.11 -18.35 -19.85
N HIS A 2 -5.17 -18.52 -19.04
CA HIS A 2 -5.55 -17.56 -17.98
C HIS A 2 -4.57 -17.46 -16.77
N ASN A 3 -3.80 -18.53 -16.51
CA ASN A 3 -2.85 -18.63 -15.39
C ASN A 3 -1.60 -17.76 -15.61
N LEU A 4 -1.06 -17.77 -16.83
CA LEU A 4 0.08 -16.93 -17.22
C LEU A 4 -0.25 -15.44 -17.18
N PHE A 5 -1.50 -15.06 -17.51
CA PHE A 5 -1.92 -13.66 -17.51
C PHE A 5 -2.02 -13.07 -16.09
N PHE A 6 -2.63 -13.81 -15.14
CA PHE A 6 -2.71 -13.36 -13.75
C PHE A 6 -1.33 -13.31 -13.08
N VAL A 7 -0.50 -14.33 -13.32
CA VAL A 7 0.89 -14.35 -12.84
C VAL A 7 1.68 -13.20 -13.46
N TYR A 8 1.51 -12.91 -14.76
CA TYR A 8 2.16 -11.80 -15.45
C TYR A 8 1.74 -10.44 -14.90
N ILE A 9 0.45 -10.20 -14.67
CA ILE A 9 -0.05 -8.95 -14.06
C ILE A 9 0.50 -8.81 -12.63
N SER A 10 0.50 -9.89 -11.85
CA SER A 10 1.07 -9.89 -10.50
C SER A 10 2.57 -9.59 -10.52
N GLN A 11 3.33 -10.21 -11.42
CA GLN A 11 4.77 -9.97 -11.59
C GLN A 11 5.07 -8.54 -12.07
N LYS A 12 4.28 -8.01 -13.01
CA LYS A 12 4.40 -6.64 -13.52
C LYS A 12 4.11 -5.61 -12.43
N ASN A 13 3.07 -5.83 -11.62
CA ASN A 13 2.75 -5.00 -10.46
C ASN A 13 3.84 -5.09 -9.38
N ASN A 14 4.45 -6.27 -9.20
CA ASN A 14 5.55 -6.48 -8.25
C ASN A 14 6.80 -5.70 -8.66
N LYS A 15 7.17 -5.73 -9.95
CA LYS A 15 8.27 -4.93 -10.50
C LYS A 15 8.04 -3.43 -10.32
N LYS A 16 6.83 -2.95 -10.60
CA LYS A 16 6.47 -1.54 -10.42
C LYS A 16 6.50 -1.11 -8.94
N SER A 17 6.09 -2.00 -8.03
CA SER A 17 6.16 -1.77 -6.59
C SER A 17 7.59 -1.78 -6.05
N SER A 18 8.48 -2.64 -6.58
CA SER A 18 9.88 -2.68 -6.16
C SER A 18 10.67 -1.47 -6.64
N GLU A 19 10.42 -1.01 -7.87
CA GLU A 19 10.96 0.24 -8.42
C GLU A 19 10.51 1.47 -7.61
N LYS A 20 9.23 1.56 -7.26
CA LYS A 20 8.72 2.63 -6.38
C LYS A 20 9.36 2.61 -4.99
N MET A 21 9.66 1.42 -4.47
CA MET A 21 10.32 1.26 -3.16
C MET A 21 11.79 1.69 -3.22
N SER A 22 12.53 1.37 -4.28
CA SER A 22 13.92 1.80 -4.44
C SER A 22 14.01 3.32 -4.63
N GLU A 23 13.10 3.92 -5.38
CA GLU A 23 12.92 5.38 -5.48
C GLU A 23 12.71 6.00 -4.09
N PHE A 24 11.78 5.45 -3.30
CA PHE A 24 11.51 5.94 -1.95
C PHE A 24 12.72 5.79 -1.01
N ARG A 25 13.47 4.68 -1.09
CA ARG A 25 14.71 4.50 -0.32
C ARG A 25 15.77 5.55 -0.68
N ARG A 26 15.92 5.90 -1.96
CA ARG A 26 16.80 6.99 -2.40
C ARG A 26 16.37 8.33 -1.81
N ILE A 27 15.06 8.62 -1.85
CA ILE A 27 14.51 9.86 -1.27
C ILE A 27 14.76 9.87 0.24
N LEU A 28 14.50 8.77 0.96
CA LEU A 28 14.78 8.65 2.39
C LEU A 28 16.25 8.91 2.72
N LEU A 29 17.18 8.28 1.98
CA LEU A 29 18.63 8.48 2.15
C LEU A 29 19.03 9.94 1.89
N PHE A 30 18.44 10.58 0.88
CA PHE A 30 18.65 12.00 0.60
C PHE A 30 18.14 12.91 1.73
N TYR A 31 17.03 12.55 2.39
CA TYR A 31 16.47 13.32 3.51
C TYR A 31 17.09 12.97 4.87
N SER A 32 17.75 11.82 5.02
CA SER A 32 18.48 11.43 6.25
C SER A 32 19.93 11.92 6.29
N GLY A 33 20.44 12.53 5.22
CA GLY A 33 21.77 13.14 5.21
C GLY A 33 21.91 14.21 6.30
N GLN A 34 23.06 14.23 6.98
CA GLN A 34 23.33 15.00 8.20
C GLN A 34 23.16 16.54 8.08
N ASN A 35 22.96 17.08 6.86
CA ASN A 35 23.02 18.52 6.59
C ASN A 35 21.68 19.10 6.07
N LYS A 36 20.54 18.79 6.69
CA LYS A 36 19.24 19.41 6.35
C LYS A 36 18.66 20.25 7.48
N ASN A 37 18.20 21.43 7.12
CA ASN A 37 17.48 22.34 8.00
C ASN A 37 16.19 21.71 8.52
N ASP A 38 15.76 22.08 9.73
CA ASP A 38 14.58 21.47 10.36
C ASP A 38 13.29 21.71 9.57
N LYS A 39 13.21 22.84 8.84
CA LYS A 39 12.08 23.11 7.93
C LYS A 39 11.95 22.05 6.82
N ASP A 40 13.07 21.60 6.25
CA ASP A 40 13.07 20.59 5.19
C ASP A 40 12.71 19.21 5.73
N LYS A 41 13.17 18.89 6.95
CA LYS A 41 12.77 17.67 7.66
C LYS A 41 11.27 17.68 7.94
N ILE A 42 10.73 18.76 8.50
CA ILE A 42 9.30 18.91 8.78
C ILE A 42 8.48 18.77 7.48
N HIS A 43 8.89 19.44 6.41
CA HIS A 43 8.23 19.32 5.10
C HIS A 43 8.26 17.88 4.58
N PHE A 44 9.40 17.20 4.70
CA PHE A 44 9.51 15.79 4.32
C PHE A 44 8.54 14.91 5.11
N PHE A 45 8.52 15.01 6.45
CA PHE A 45 7.70 14.14 7.30
C PHE A 45 6.21 14.44 7.18
N LYS A 46 5.80 15.70 7.01
CA LYS A 46 4.39 16.09 6.90
C LYS A 46 3.81 15.96 5.50
N ILE A 47 4.61 16.20 4.44
CA ILE A 47 4.09 16.32 3.07
C ILE A 47 4.59 15.19 2.17
N ILE A 48 5.90 14.93 2.16
CA ILE A 48 6.51 14.01 1.19
C ILE A 48 6.29 12.55 1.63
N LYS A 49 6.77 12.19 2.82
CA LYS A 49 6.72 10.81 3.36
C LYS A 49 5.30 10.23 3.35
N PRO A 50 4.23 10.94 3.76
CA PRO A 50 2.87 10.38 3.74
C PRO A 50 2.38 10.03 2.33
N LYS A 51 2.69 10.85 1.31
CA LYS A 51 2.29 10.60 -0.10
C LYS A 51 2.91 9.33 -0.67
N PHE A 52 4.15 9.02 -0.31
CA PHE A 52 4.81 7.78 -0.74
C PHE A 52 4.32 6.58 0.08
N THR A 53 4.22 6.76 1.39
CA THR A 53 3.86 5.68 2.31
C THR A 53 2.42 5.19 2.06
N SER A 54 1.47 6.09 1.78
CA SER A 54 0.09 5.72 1.45
C SER A 54 -0.01 4.83 0.20
N LYS A 55 0.68 5.21 -0.88
CA LYS A 55 0.76 4.41 -2.13
C LYS A 55 1.40 3.05 -1.87
N LEU A 56 2.47 3.00 -1.07
CA LEU A 56 3.12 1.75 -0.73
C LEU A 56 2.20 0.81 0.06
N ILE A 57 1.50 1.33 1.07
CA ILE A 57 0.50 0.56 1.85
C ILE A 57 -0.58 0.00 0.92
N TYR A 58 -1.10 0.84 0.01
CA TYR A 58 -2.11 0.45 -0.97
C TYR A 58 -1.63 -0.73 -1.84
N PHE A 59 -0.50 -0.60 -2.52
CA PHE A 59 0.01 -1.66 -3.39
C PHE A 59 0.34 -2.95 -2.62
N LYS A 60 0.86 -2.83 -1.38
CA LYS A 60 1.11 -3.99 -0.52
C LYS A 60 -0.18 -4.72 -0.17
N LYS A 61 -1.26 -3.98 0.12
CA LYS A 61 -2.58 -4.56 0.46
C LYS A 61 -3.20 -5.21 -0.77
N VAL A 62 -3.22 -4.54 -1.93
CA VAL A 62 -3.72 -5.11 -3.19
C VAL A 62 -2.98 -6.40 -3.54
N ARG A 63 -1.65 -6.41 -3.48
CA ARG A 63 -0.86 -7.63 -3.71
C ARG A 63 -1.22 -8.75 -2.74
N LYS A 64 -1.43 -8.44 -1.47
CA LYS A 64 -1.84 -9.43 -0.45
C LYS A 64 -3.22 -10.01 -0.77
N LEU A 65 -4.15 -9.20 -1.27
CA LEU A 65 -5.46 -9.67 -1.71
C LEU A 65 -5.35 -10.56 -2.95
N GLU A 66 -4.60 -10.14 -3.97
CA GLU A 66 -4.41 -10.90 -5.21
C GLU A 66 -3.74 -12.26 -4.97
N THR A 67 -2.72 -12.31 -4.11
CA THR A 67 -1.98 -13.55 -3.79
C THR A 67 -2.79 -14.53 -2.93
N ARG A 68 -3.71 -14.03 -2.09
CA ARG A 68 -4.57 -14.87 -1.24
C ARG A 68 -5.88 -15.24 -1.90
N LYS A 69 -6.25 -14.56 -2.97
CA LYS A 69 -7.42 -14.87 -3.78
C LYS A 69 -7.25 -16.27 -4.36
N SER A 70 -8.08 -17.21 -3.90
CA SER A 70 -8.05 -18.59 -4.39
C SER A 70 -8.51 -18.66 -5.85
N LEU A 71 -8.04 -19.69 -6.56
CA LEU A 71 -8.45 -20.00 -7.93
C LEU A 71 -9.87 -20.61 -7.99
N GLY A 72 -10.64 -20.56 -6.89
CA GLY A 72 -11.97 -21.12 -6.78
C GLY A 72 -12.99 -20.44 -7.71
N SER A 73 -14.22 -20.93 -7.66
CA SER A 73 -15.33 -20.38 -8.45
C SER A 73 -15.52 -18.87 -8.18
N LYS A 74 -16.17 -18.16 -9.11
CA LYS A 74 -16.51 -16.73 -8.94
C LYS A 74 -17.23 -16.46 -7.61
N ARG A 75 -18.01 -17.43 -7.11
CA ARG A 75 -18.70 -17.35 -5.82
C ARG A 75 -17.71 -17.27 -4.65
N ILE A 76 -16.75 -18.18 -4.61
CA ILE A 76 -15.71 -18.23 -3.57
C ILE A 76 -14.85 -16.96 -3.60
N GLN A 77 -14.52 -16.47 -4.79
CA GLN A 77 -13.77 -15.21 -4.93
C GLN A 77 -14.54 -14.00 -4.42
N ARG A 78 -15.87 -13.96 -4.62
CA ARG A 78 -16.75 -12.90 -4.10
C ARG A 78 -16.83 -12.97 -2.58
N GLU A 79 -17.12 -14.15 -2.02
CA GLU A 79 -17.15 -14.39 -0.57
C GLU A 79 -15.83 -13.96 0.10
N TYR A 80 -14.69 -14.24 -0.53
CA TYR A 80 -13.38 -13.78 -0.06
C TYR A 80 -13.28 -12.24 -0.02
N LEU A 81 -13.64 -11.56 -1.11
CA LEU A 81 -13.57 -10.10 -1.18
C LEU A 81 -14.52 -9.44 -0.19
N ASP A 82 -15.73 -9.97 -0.02
CA ASP A 82 -16.70 -9.49 0.97
C ASP A 82 -16.15 -9.64 2.39
N SER A 83 -15.47 -10.74 2.69
CA SER A 83 -14.81 -10.93 3.99
C SER A 83 -13.68 -9.91 4.24
N GLU A 84 -12.91 -9.57 3.21
CA GLU A 84 -11.83 -8.57 3.32
C GLU A 84 -12.40 -7.14 3.43
N LEU A 85 -13.53 -6.87 2.78
CA LEU A 85 -14.26 -5.62 2.92
C LEU A 85 -14.81 -5.45 4.33
N ASN A 86 -15.42 -6.50 4.91
CA ASN A 86 -15.91 -6.47 6.29
C ASN A 86 -14.78 -6.21 7.29
N LYS A 87 -13.60 -6.84 7.12
CA LYS A 87 -12.42 -6.54 7.95
C LYS A 87 -11.99 -5.07 7.83
N LEU A 88 -12.08 -4.49 6.64
CA LEU A 88 -11.75 -3.09 6.42
C LEU A 88 -12.75 -2.15 7.12
N ASN A 89 -14.05 -2.46 7.05
CA ASN A 89 -15.09 -1.70 7.74
C ASN A 89 -14.93 -1.75 9.26
N ILE A 90 -14.69 -2.94 9.84
CA ILE A 90 -14.44 -3.10 11.28
C ILE A 90 -13.25 -2.25 11.70
N ASN A 91 -12.12 -2.37 10.98
CA ASN A 91 -10.93 -1.59 11.31
C ASN A 91 -11.16 -0.08 11.18
N PHE A 92 -11.96 0.37 10.20
CA PHE A 92 -12.32 1.78 10.08
C PHE A 92 -13.13 2.26 11.28
N THR A 93 -14.16 1.51 11.67
CA THR A 93 -15.01 1.84 12.82
C THR A 93 -14.21 1.87 14.13
N GLU A 94 -13.33 0.89 14.36
CA GLU A 94 -12.46 0.82 15.54
C GLU A 94 -11.49 2.00 15.64
N ASN A 95 -11.13 2.63 14.52
CA ASN A 95 -10.14 3.70 14.47
C ASN A 95 -10.77 5.06 14.13
N ILE A 96 -12.10 5.20 14.20
CA ILE A 96 -12.80 6.42 13.78
C ILE A 96 -12.36 7.67 14.55
N GLU A 97 -12.04 7.51 15.84
CA GLU A 97 -11.53 8.58 16.70
C GLU A 97 -10.21 9.16 16.19
N PHE A 98 -9.32 8.31 15.65
CA PHE A 98 -8.05 8.77 15.08
C PHE A 98 -8.27 9.65 13.85
N TYR A 99 -9.25 9.31 13.00
CA TYR A 99 -9.61 10.13 11.85
C TYR A 99 -10.23 11.46 12.27
N ASN A 100 -11.04 11.46 13.33
CA ASN A 100 -11.63 12.67 13.88
C ASN A 100 -10.57 13.59 14.53
N TYR A 101 -9.53 13.03 15.11
CA TYR A 101 -8.42 13.79 15.70
C TYR A 101 -7.53 14.47 14.64
N TYR A 102 -7.31 13.82 13.51
CA TYR A 102 -6.46 14.34 12.44
C TYR A 102 -7.15 15.38 11.54
N ARG A 103 -8.50 15.41 11.55
CA ARG A 103 -9.33 16.24 10.65
C ARG A 103 -9.30 17.72 10.99
#